data_AF-A0A8X6VB80-F1
#
_entry.id   AF-A0A8X6VB80-F1
#
_cell.length_a   1.000
_cell.length_b   1.000
_cell.length_c   1.000
_cell.angle_alpha   90.00
_cell.angle_beta   90.00
_cell.angle_gamma   90.00
#
_symmetry.space_group_name_H-M   'P 1'
#
loop_
_entity.id
_entity.type
_entity.pdbx_description
1 polymer ?
#
loop_
_entity_poly.entity_id
_entity_poly.type
_entity_poly.pdbx_seq_one_letter_code
_entity_poly.pdbx_strand_id
1 'polypeptide(L)'
;MIQIPVIPNEIHQVKILIQTTSQEPQPFNQKELSDLVRDLNLPKEVSEILASRLKEKNLLTLETNITFYRTREKNLLPFFSQEKDLVFCNDVGGLLQQMRLKKAPT
;
A
#
# COMPACT_ATOMS: atom_id res chain seq x y z
N MET A 1 51.93 16.31 35.77
CA MET A 1 51.17 15.75 34.63
C MET A 1 49.83 16.47 34.61
N ILE A 2 49.56 17.33 33.64
CA ILE A 2 48.33 18.13 33.58
C ILE A 2 47.44 17.50 32.50
N GLN A 3 46.28 16.96 32.89
CA GLN A 3 45.28 16.41 31.98
C GLN A 3 44.43 17.57 31.45
N ILE A 4 44.48 17.84 30.15
CA ILE A 4 43.59 18.81 29.50
C ILE A 4 42.22 18.12 29.29
N PRO A 5 41.09 18.72 29.68
CA PRO A 5 39.78 18.17 29.39
C PRO A 5 39.50 18.30 27.89
N VAL A 6 39.28 17.17 27.22
CA VAL A 6 38.83 17.11 25.84
C VAL A 6 37.38 17.59 25.79
N ILE A 7 37.15 18.80 25.27
CA ILE A 7 35.81 19.32 25.03
C ILE A 7 35.20 18.55 23.84
N PRO A 8 33.99 17.96 23.96
CA PRO A 8 33.37 17.25 22.85
C PRO A 8 33.06 18.21 21.69
N ASN A 9 33.35 17.73 20.49
CA ASN A 9 33.29 18.43 19.23
C ASN A 9 31.86 18.90 18.87
N GLU A 10 31.52 20.16 19.21
CA GLU A 10 30.28 20.86 18.82
C GLU A 10 29.96 20.75 17.30
N ILE A 11 31.00 20.66 16.46
CA ILE A 11 30.87 20.54 15.00
C ILE A 11 30.13 19.26 14.59
N HIS A 12 30.23 18.18 15.39
CA HIS A 12 29.55 16.92 15.08
C HIS A 12 28.04 17.00 15.38
N GLN A 13 27.65 17.72 16.43
CA GLN A 13 26.24 17.91 16.79
C GLN A 13 25.52 18.81 15.76
N VAL A 14 26.21 19.86 15.31
CA VAL A 14 25.69 20.76 14.26
C VAL A 14 25.53 20.01 12.92
N LYS A 15 26.43 19.06 12.59
CA LYS A 15 26.31 18.24 11.38
C LYS A 15 25.07 17.33 11.37
N ILE A 16 24.72 16.77 12.53
CA ILE A 16 23.54 15.91 12.70
C ILE A 16 22.24 16.74 12.57
N LEU A 17 22.23 17.97 13.06
CA LEU A 17 21.07 18.88 12.96
C LEU A 17 20.85 19.39 11.52
N ILE A 18 21.92 19.63 10.75
CA ILE A 18 21.82 20.13 9.36
C ILE A 18 21.34 19.02 8.40
N GLN A 19 21.63 17.74 8.70
CA GLN A 19 21.17 16.61 7.88
C GLN A 19 19.67 16.31 8.01
N THR A 20 19.01 16.77 9.07
CA THR A 20 17.60 16.49 9.31
C THR A 20 16.64 17.49 8.65
N THR A 21 17.13 18.62 8.12
CA THR A 21 16.25 19.73 7.65
C THR A 21 16.30 20.04 6.16
N SER A 22 16.94 19.21 5.32
CA SER A 22 16.96 19.44 3.86
C SER A 22 16.98 18.13 3.06
N GLN A 23 15.95 17.30 3.23
CA GLN A 23 15.64 16.25 2.27
C GLN A 23 14.26 16.56 1.73
N GLU A 24 14.15 16.80 0.43
CA GLU A 24 12.85 16.80 -0.24
C GLU A 24 12.10 15.52 0.16
N PRO A 25 10.79 15.60 0.42
CA PRO A 25 10.03 14.44 0.84
C PRO A 25 10.15 13.36 -0.23
N GLN A 26 10.62 12.17 0.17
CA GLN A 26 10.82 11.07 -0.75
C GLN A 26 9.43 10.57 -1.22
N PRO A 27 9.17 10.54 -2.53
CA PRO A 27 7.88 10.09 -3.04
C PRO A 27 7.72 8.57 -2.87
N PHE A 28 6.52 8.14 -2.52
CA PHE A 28 6.16 6.73 -2.43
C PHE A 28 6.15 6.09 -3.82
N ASN A 29 6.73 4.89 -3.91
CA ASN A 29 6.54 4.02 -5.07
C ASN A 29 5.28 3.14 -4.92
N GLN A 30 4.95 2.36 -5.97
CA GLN A 30 3.73 1.56 -6.00
C GLN A 30 3.65 0.51 -4.89
N LYS A 31 4.79 -0.10 -4.55
CA LYS A 31 4.84 -1.10 -3.49
C LYS A 31 4.58 -0.45 -2.14
N GLU A 32 5.25 0.66 -1.85
CA GLU A 32 5.10 1.38 -0.58
C GLU A 32 3.70 1.95 -0.41
N LEU A 33 3.11 2.51 -1.47
CA LEU A 33 1.71 2.95 -1.44
C LEU A 33 0.75 1.78 -1.17
N SER A 34 0.99 0.62 -1.79
CA SER A 34 0.16 -0.58 -1.59
C SER A 34 0.32 -1.16 -0.19
N ASP A 35 1.55 -1.16 0.34
CA ASP A 35 1.86 -1.58 1.71
C ASP A 35 1.18 -0.64 2.71
N LEU A 36 1.27 0.67 2.51
CA LEU A 36 0.61 1.67 3.35
C LEU A 36 -0.93 1.49 3.38
N VAL A 37 -1.55 1.31 2.22
CA VAL A 37 -3.00 1.04 2.13
C VAL A 37 -3.40 -0.24 2.88
N ARG A 38 -2.56 -1.28 2.81
CA ARG A 38 -2.78 -2.56 3.49
C ARG A 38 -2.59 -2.44 5.00
N ASP A 39 -1.55 -1.76 5.46
CA ASP A 39 -1.22 -1.60 6.87
C ASP A 39 -2.27 -0.74 7.59
N LEU A 40 -2.84 0.25 6.90
CA LEU A 40 -3.94 1.07 7.37
C LEU A 40 -5.32 0.41 7.19
N ASN A 41 -5.39 -0.74 6.51
CA ASN A 41 -6.61 -1.47 6.21
C ASN A 41 -7.71 -0.58 5.58
N LEU A 42 -7.31 0.30 4.66
CA LEU A 42 -8.24 1.29 4.09
C LEU A 42 -9.21 0.63 3.10
N PRO A 43 -10.50 1.01 3.11
CA PRO A 43 -11.42 0.61 2.05
C PRO A 43 -10.99 1.23 0.71
N LYS A 44 -11.46 0.64 -0.39
CA LYS A 44 -11.03 1.00 -1.75
C LYS A 44 -11.18 2.50 -2.05
N GLU A 45 -12.36 3.05 -1.78
CA GLU A 45 -12.68 4.46 -2.06
C GLU A 45 -11.75 5.41 -1.29
N VAL A 46 -11.48 5.10 -0.02
CA VAL A 46 -10.58 5.91 0.82
C VAL A 46 -9.13 5.77 0.37
N SER A 47 -8.74 4.59 -0.12
CA SER A 47 -7.40 4.34 -0.67
C SER A 47 -7.14 5.15 -1.95
N GLU A 48 -8.15 5.23 -2.84
CA GLU A 48 -8.08 6.06 -4.05
C GLU A 48 -8.00 7.55 -3.71
N ILE A 49 -8.77 8.02 -2.73
CA ILE A 49 -8.69 9.40 -2.24
C ILE A 49 -7.29 9.68 -1.67
N LEU A 50 -6.75 8.81 -0.82
CA LEU A 50 -5.40 8.94 -0.26
C LEU A 50 -4.35 9.07 -1.37
N ALA A 51 -4.34 8.15 -2.32
CA ALA A 51 -3.39 8.15 -3.44
C ALA A 51 -3.54 9.41 -4.32
N SER A 52 -4.77 9.89 -4.54
CA SER A 52 -5.02 11.17 -5.22
C SER A 52 -4.41 12.36 -4.47
N ARG A 53 -4.58 12.44 -3.13
CA ARG A 53 -3.98 13.50 -2.30
C ARG A 53 -2.45 13.44 -2.29
N LEU A 54 -1.87 12.24 -2.27
CA LEU A 54 -0.42 12.07 -2.34
C LEU A 54 0.13 12.55 -3.70
N LYS A 55 -0.59 12.28 -4.80
CA LYS A 55 -0.21 12.81 -6.12
C LYS A 55 -0.30 14.33 -6.19
N GLU A 56 -1.36 14.94 -5.65
CA GLU A 56 -1.51 16.41 -5.59
C GLU A 56 -0.33 17.07 -4.87
N LYS A 57 0.29 16.36 -3.93
CA LYS A 57 1.46 16.83 -3.16
C LYS A 57 2.81 16.44 -3.76
N ASN A 58 2.84 15.83 -4.95
CA ASN A 58 4.06 15.27 -5.57
C ASN A 58 4.78 14.24 -4.68
N LEU A 59 4.04 13.53 -3.83
CA LEU A 59 4.56 12.49 -2.94
C LEU A 59 4.45 11.09 -3.54
N LEU A 60 4.21 10.99 -4.84
CA LEU A 60 4.06 9.75 -5.58
C LEU A 60 5.03 9.75 -6.76
N THR A 61 5.65 8.61 -7.06
CA THR A 61 6.50 8.49 -8.25
C THR A 61 5.65 8.57 -9.52
N LEU A 62 6.22 9.02 -10.64
CA LEU A 62 5.45 9.20 -11.90
C LEU A 62 4.75 7.91 -12.37
N GLU A 63 5.35 6.76 -12.07
CA GLU A 63 4.86 5.43 -12.46
C GLU A 63 3.77 4.87 -11.53
N THR A 64 3.48 5.52 -10.39
CA THR A 64 2.45 5.03 -9.48
C THR A 64 1.05 5.19 -10.05
N ASN A 65 0.31 4.09 -10.05
CA ASN A 65 -1.08 4.05 -10.45
C ASN A 65 -1.98 4.28 -9.24
N ILE A 66 -2.84 5.30 -9.34
CA ILE A 66 -3.81 5.66 -8.30
C ILE A 66 -5.06 4.78 -8.36
N THR A 67 -5.36 4.22 -9.54
CA THR A 67 -6.60 3.47 -9.73
C THR A 67 -6.43 2.05 -9.22
N PHE A 68 -7.10 1.72 -8.11
CA PHE A 68 -7.20 0.36 -7.61
C PHE A 68 -8.41 -0.34 -8.26
N TYR A 69 -8.42 -0.44 -9.59
CA TYR A 69 -9.36 -1.34 -10.25
C TYR A 69 -8.80 -2.75 -10.20
N ARG A 70 -9.04 -3.47 -9.09
CA ARG A 70 -9.03 -4.93 -9.17
C ARG A 70 -10.11 -5.28 -10.20
N THR A 71 -9.71 -5.87 -11.30
CA THR A 71 -10.63 -6.49 -12.28
C THR A 71 -10.67 -8.00 -12.07
N ARG A 72 -9.87 -8.51 -11.12
CA ARG A 72 -9.74 -9.94 -10.86
C ARG A 72 -11.06 -10.55 -10.41
N GLU A 73 -11.88 -9.80 -9.69
CA GLU A 73 -13.23 -10.23 -9.31
C GLU A 73 -14.19 -10.30 -10.50
N LYS A 74 -13.96 -9.58 -11.60
CA LYS A 74 -14.85 -9.63 -12.78
C LYS A 74 -14.99 -11.05 -13.33
N ASN A 75 -13.90 -11.82 -13.30
CA ASN A 75 -13.88 -13.21 -13.73
C ASN A 75 -14.57 -14.16 -12.74
N LEU A 76 -14.92 -13.67 -11.55
CA LEU A 76 -15.57 -14.42 -10.47
C LEU A 76 -17.05 -14.04 -10.30
N LEU A 77 -17.43 -12.81 -10.67
CA LEU A 77 -18.81 -12.32 -10.58
C LEU A 77 -19.86 -13.27 -11.20
N PRO A 78 -19.61 -13.96 -12.34
CA PRO A 78 -20.60 -14.88 -12.91
C PRO A 78 -21.00 -16.04 -11.99
N PHE A 79 -20.13 -16.45 -11.06
CA PHE A 79 -20.40 -17.53 -10.11
C PHE A 79 -21.23 -17.10 -8.91
N PHE A 80 -21.61 -15.82 -8.82
CA PHE A 80 -22.44 -15.27 -7.75
C PHE A 80 -23.73 -14.70 -8.31
N SER A 81 -24.82 -14.93 -7.59
CA SER A 81 -26.11 -14.33 -7.84
C SER A 81 -26.57 -13.58 -6.59
N GLN A 82 -27.36 -12.53 -6.81
CA GLN A 82 -27.98 -11.77 -5.74
C GLN A 82 -29.49 -11.93 -5.84
N GLU A 83 -30.12 -12.30 -4.74
CA GLU A 83 -31.57 -12.28 -4.58
C GLU A 83 -31.91 -11.42 -3.37
N LYS A 84 -32.61 -10.29 -3.61
CA LYS A 84 -32.85 -9.24 -2.61
C LYS A 84 -31.51 -8.76 -2.01
N ASP A 85 -31.33 -8.93 -0.71
CA ASP A 85 -30.13 -8.51 0.04
C ASP A 85 -29.14 -9.68 0.25
N LEU A 86 -29.42 -10.87 -0.29
CA LEU A 86 -28.57 -12.05 -0.13
C LEU A 86 -27.78 -12.32 -1.41
N VAL A 87 -26.45 -12.36 -1.26
CA VAL A 87 -25.53 -12.81 -2.31
C VAL A 87 -25.12 -14.25 -2.03
N PHE A 88 -25.28 -15.14 -3.00
CA PHE A 88 -24.90 -16.55 -2.89
C PHE A 88 -24.12 -17.02 -4.12
N CYS A 89 -23.28 -18.03 -3.92
CA CYS A 89 -22.57 -18.68 -5.02
C CYS A 89 -23.55 -19.60 -5.76
N ASN A 90 -23.76 -19.35 -7.05
CA ASN A 90 -24.67 -20.13 -7.89
C ASN A 90 -23.98 -21.36 -8.52
N ASP A 91 -22.65 -21.36 -8.61
CA ASP A 91 -21.85 -22.43 -9.18
C ASP A 91 -20.51 -22.58 -8.43
N VAL A 92 -20.55 -23.39 -7.38
CA VAL A 92 -19.38 -23.70 -6.54
C VAL A 92 -18.34 -24.50 -7.34
N GLY A 93 -18.78 -25.38 -8.25
CA GLY A 93 -17.89 -26.21 -9.04
C GLY A 93 -17.03 -25.38 -10.00
N GLY A 94 -17.68 -24.51 -10.78
CA GLY A 94 -17.03 -23.57 -11.68
C GLY A 94 -16.12 -22.59 -10.93
N LEU A 95 -16.55 -22.10 -9.77
CA LEU A 95 -15.72 -21.23 -8.93
C LEU A 95 -14.43 -21.94 -8.48
N LEU A 96 -14.52 -23.16 -7.96
CA LEU A 96 -13.35 -23.93 -7.53
C LEU A 96 -12.39 -24.21 -8.68
N GLN A 97 -12.93 -24.56 -9.85
CA GLN A 97 -12.14 -24.79 -11.06
C GLN A 97 -11.41 -23.51 -11.52
N GLN A 98 -12.12 -22.38 -11.56
CA GLN A 98 -11.55 -21.08 -11.90
C GLN A 98 -10.45 -20.65 -10.93
N MET A 99 -10.62 -20.96 -9.65
CA MET A 99 -9.64 -20.71 -8.58
C MET A 99 -8.48 -21.72 -8.58
N ARG A 100 -8.48 -22.69 -9.50
CA ARG A 100 -7.50 -23.79 -9.60
C ARG A 100 -7.41 -24.62 -8.32
N LEU A 101 -8.53 -24.73 -7.59
CA LEU A 101 -8.65 -25.55 -6.40
C LEU A 101 -9.12 -26.95 -6.83
N LYS A 102 -8.31 -27.97 -6.57
CA LYS A 102 -8.69 -29.36 -6.87
C LYS A 102 -9.67 -29.86 -5.81
N LYS A 103 -10.80 -30.43 -6.25
CA LYS A 103 -11.66 -31.22 -5.36
C LYS A 103 -10.85 -32.43 -4.90
N ALA A 104 -10.79 -32.68 -3.59
CA ALA A 104 -10.21 -33.91 -3.06
C ALA A 104 -10.99 -35.11 -3.63
N PRO A 105 -10.31 -36.19 -4.05
CA PRO A 105 -10.99 -37.40 -4.50
C PRO A 105 -11.87 -37.92 -3.36
N THR A 106 -13.15 -38.16 -3.67
CA THR A 106 -14.16 -38.68 -2.74
C THR A 106 -14.12 -40.20 -2.74
#